data_AF-A0AAV4N167-F1
#
_entry.id   AF-A0AAV4N167-F1
#
_cell.length_a   1.000
_cell.length_b   1.000
_cell.length_c   1.000
_cell.angle_alpha   90.00
_cell.angle_beta   90.00
_cell.angle_gamma   90.00
#
_symmetry.space_group_name_H-M   'P 1'
#
loop_
_entity.id
_entity.type
_entity.pdbx_description
1 polymer ?
#
loop_
_entity_poly.entity_id
_entity_poly.type
_entity_poly.pdbx_seq_one_letter_code
_entity_poly.pdbx_strand_id
1 'polypeptide(L)'
;MFRFRILKHGVAFNFYKRQTTAMQGIVTEAYLCEEEWAKRLENPLLKNIKMEQYFVETDKKFGTKRLVSGVDIDIFANNIQDESKLDELEHLLYRFRRTKRSTEIMDSTNYAVIRAFLKFKQYESLMRILKDRENYGIFPDLFSYNILISTFLKEKLYEEAASTAILMMLQEDFSNKISCVLGVYSCQVFLNNCSMDELSVNAEENLEDDLSEAEKNLGVKKSAISQKSLV
;
A
#
# COMPACT_ATOMS: atom_id res chain seq x y z
N MET A 1 35.60 53.72 33.85
CA MET A 1 35.68 53.03 32.55
C MET A 1 34.96 51.70 32.67
N PHE A 2 33.87 51.55 31.92
CA PHE A 2 33.07 50.35 31.61
C PHE A 2 32.57 49.40 32.72
N ARG A 3 31.27 49.60 33.04
CA ARG A 3 30.31 48.56 33.43
C ARG A 3 30.22 47.48 32.33
N PHE A 4 30.22 46.21 32.71
CA PHE A 4 29.49 45.16 31.97
C PHE A 4 28.63 44.37 32.95
N ARG A 5 27.36 44.78 33.05
CA ARG A 5 26.29 44.05 33.72
C ARG A 5 25.72 43.11 32.66
N ILE A 6 26.14 41.85 32.68
CA ILE A 6 25.61 40.83 31.77
C ILE A 6 24.16 40.56 32.21
N LEU A 7 23.22 41.14 31.46
CA LEU A 7 21.81 40.77 31.53
C LEU A 7 21.68 39.37 30.91
N LYS A 8 21.59 38.36 31.77
CA LYS A 8 21.05 37.05 31.38
C LYS A 8 19.55 37.24 31.13
N HIS A 9 19.17 37.67 29.93
CA HIS A 9 17.82 37.41 29.43
C HIS A 9 17.81 35.97 28.92
N GLY A 10 17.66 35.04 29.87
CA GLY A 10 17.23 33.69 29.56
C GLY A 10 15.82 33.80 29.01
N VAL A 11 15.69 33.77 27.68
CA VAL A 11 14.44 33.40 27.04
C VAL A 11 14.24 31.94 27.41
N ALA A 12 13.51 31.70 28.50
CA ALA A 12 13.02 30.39 28.82
C ALA A 12 12.05 30.00 27.71
N PHE A 13 12.55 29.35 26.67
CA PHE A 13 11.72 28.55 25.80
C PHE A 13 11.10 27.49 26.71
N ASN A 14 9.85 27.73 27.11
CA ASN A 14 9.01 26.69 27.67
C ASN A 14 8.85 25.64 26.58
N PHE A 15 9.79 24.71 26.52
CA PHE A 15 9.52 23.38 25.99
C PHE A 15 8.39 22.86 26.86
N TYR A 16 7.16 23.03 26.38
CA TYR A 16 6.04 22.27 26.87
C TYR A 16 6.50 20.82 26.78
N LYS A 17 6.75 20.22 27.94
CA LYS A 17 6.83 18.77 28.11
C LYS A 17 5.55 18.26 27.44
N ARG A 18 5.66 17.76 26.20
CA ARG A 18 4.61 16.96 25.58
C ARG A 18 4.33 15.87 26.60
N GLN A 19 3.16 15.94 27.23
CA GLN A 19 2.66 14.83 28.00
C GLN A 19 2.74 13.64 27.05
N THR A 20 3.46 12.60 27.47
CA THR A 20 3.41 11.29 26.84
C THR A 20 2.02 10.73 27.14
N THR A 21 0.99 11.29 26.49
CA THR A 21 -0.20 10.51 26.19
C THR A 21 0.32 9.30 25.45
N ALA A 22 -0.02 8.11 25.95
CA ALA A 22 0.25 6.83 25.30
C ALA A 22 0.11 6.99 23.79
N MET A 23 0.99 6.36 23.00
CA MET A 23 1.02 6.45 21.53
C MET A 23 -0.36 6.13 20.92
N GLN A 24 -1.26 7.10 20.95
CA GLN A 24 -2.48 7.08 20.18
C GLN A 24 -1.98 7.17 18.76
N GLY A 25 -2.26 6.13 17.97
CA GLY A 25 -2.02 6.17 16.53
C GLY A 25 -2.52 7.51 16.00
N ILE A 26 -1.79 8.08 15.04
CA ILE A 26 -2.09 9.41 14.48
C ILE A 26 -3.55 9.51 14.03
N VAL A 27 -4.13 8.34 13.71
CA VAL A 27 -5.54 8.13 13.47
C VAL A 27 -6.15 7.28 14.60
N THR A 28 -7.33 7.70 15.09
CA THR A 28 -8.09 7.00 16.14
C THR A 28 -8.56 5.62 15.68
N GLU A 29 -8.70 4.67 16.61
CA GLU A 29 -9.20 3.32 16.30
C GLU A 29 -10.58 3.31 15.64
N ALA A 30 -11.43 4.28 15.99
CA ALA A 30 -12.74 4.47 15.37
C ALA A 30 -12.68 4.69 13.85
N TYR A 31 -11.55 5.16 13.32
CA TYR A 31 -11.36 5.37 11.89
C TYR A 31 -11.34 4.05 11.11
N LEU A 32 -11.01 2.93 11.75
CA LEU A 32 -11.04 1.63 11.09
C LEU A 32 -12.48 1.19 10.79
N CYS A 33 -13.50 1.74 11.44
CA CYS A 33 -14.90 1.36 11.18
C CYS A 33 -15.13 -0.17 11.25
N GLU A 34 -14.48 -0.86 12.20
CA GLU A 34 -14.53 -2.33 12.31
C GLU A 34 -15.97 -2.86 12.44
N GLU A 35 -16.82 -2.17 13.19
CA GLU A 35 -18.22 -2.55 13.36
C GLU A 35 -18.99 -2.51 12.02
N GLU A 36 -18.81 -1.45 11.24
CA GLU A 36 -19.47 -1.31 9.93
C GLU A 36 -18.90 -2.28 8.91
N TRP A 37 -17.59 -2.56 8.97
CA TRP A 37 -16.95 -3.59 8.16
C TRP A 37 -17.49 -4.98 8.49
N ALA A 38 -17.62 -5.33 9.76
CA ALA A 38 -18.18 -6.61 10.20
C ALA A 38 -19.65 -6.77 9.75
N LYS A 39 -20.49 -5.73 9.92
CA LYS A 39 -21.88 -5.73 9.44
C LYS A 39 -21.99 -5.97 7.93
N ARG A 40 -21.06 -5.40 7.14
CA ARG A 40 -21.00 -5.64 5.68
C ARG A 40 -20.78 -7.13 5.38
N LEU A 41 -19.89 -7.80 6.11
CA LEU A 41 -19.57 -9.22 5.91
C LEU A 41 -20.71 -10.16 6.34
N GLU A 42 -21.66 -9.69 7.13
CA GLU A 42 -22.87 -10.47 7.50
C GLU A 42 -23.87 -10.62 6.35
N ASN A 43 -23.66 -9.92 5.22
CA ASN A 43 -24.54 -10.00 4.06
C ASN A 43 -24.68 -11.47 3.56
N PRO A 44 -25.92 -11.96 3.30
CA PRO A 44 -26.15 -13.31 2.80
C PRO A 44 -25.38 -13.69 1.52
N LEU A 45 -24.98 -12.70 0.71
CA LEU A 45 -24.17 -12.92 -0.49
C LEU A 45 -22.74 -13.37 -0.18
N LEU A 46 -22.22 -13.02 1.00
CA LEU A 46 -20.87 -13.38 1.46
C LEU A 46 -20.93 -14.54 2.46
N LYS A 47 -22.02 -14.64 3.23
CA LYS A 47 -22.24 -15.70 4.21
C LYS A 47 -22.55 -17.02 3.48
N ASN A 48 -21.67 -18.02 3.60
CA ASN A 48 -21.75 -19.41 3.08
C ASN A 48 -20.95 -19.74 1.80
N ILE A 49 -19.82 -19.09 1.58
CA ILE A 49 -18.93 -19.43 0.47
C ILE A 49 -17.89 -20.47 0.92
N LYS A 50 -17.83 -21.60 0.22
CA LYS A 50 -16.78 -22.61 0.41
C LYS A 50 -15.54 -22.18 -0.37
N MET A 51 -14.60 -21.53 0.33
CA MET A 51 -13.45 -20.86 -0.27
C MET A 51 -12.60 -21.77 -1.15
N GLU A 52 -12.33 -23.02 -0.75
CA GLU A 52 -11.53 -23.97 -1.55
C GLU A 52 -12.19 -24.28 -2.89
N GLN A 53 -13.50 -24.55 -2.87
CA GLN A 53 -14.26 -24.88 -4.08
C GLN A 53 -14.37 -23.64 -4.97
N TYR A 54 -14.62 -22.48 -4.37
CA TYR A 54 -14.75 -21.22 -5.08
C TYR A 54 -13.44 -20.82 -5.78
N PHE A 55 -12.30 -20.99 -5.12
CA PHE A 55 -10.99 -20.77 -5.72
C PHE A 55 -10.78 -21.65 -6.95
N VAL A 56 -10.98 -22.96 -6.84
CA VAL A 56 -10.79 -23.91 -7.95
C VAL A 56 -11.71 -23.58 -9.13
N GLU A 57 -12.97 -23.25 -8.86
CA GLU A 57 -13.92 -22.84 -9.91
C GLU A 57 -13.50 -21.54 -10.60
N THR A 58 -13.03 -20.55 -9.84
CA THR A 58 -12.59 -19.26 -10.36
C THR A 58 -11.28 -19.38 -11.14
N ASP A 59 -10.33 -20.15 -10.63
CA ASP A 59 -9.06 -20.40 -11.29
C ASP A 59 -9.25 -21.12 -12.63
N LYS A 60 -10.17 -22.11 -12.66
CA LYS A 60 -10.54 -22.81 -13.88
C LYS A 60 -11.17 -21.89 -14.92
N LYS A 61 -11.97 -20.89 -14.52
CA LYS A 61 -12.61 -19.95 -15.46
C LYS A 61 -11.57 -19.25 -16.33
N PHE A 62 -10.41 -18.85 -15.80
CA PHE A 62 -9.35 -18.21 -16.58
C PHE A 62 -8.84 -19.02 -17.78
N GLY A 63 -8.90 -20.35 -17.73
CA GLY A 63 -8.49 -21.24 -18.84
C GLY A 63 -9.61 -21.54 -19.84
N THR A 64 -10.83 -21.05 -19.60
CA THR A 64 -12.01 -21.35 -20.42
C THR A 64 -12.49 -20.10 -21.20
N LYS A 65 -13.49 -20.28 -22.06
CA LYS A 65 -14.17 -19.14 -22.72
C LYS A 65 -14.95 -18.26 -21.74
N ARG A 66 -15.19 -18.70 -20.49
CA ARG A 66 -15.90 -17.91 -19.48
C ARG A 66 -14.94 -16.90 -18.86
N LEU A 67 -15.23 -15.61 -19.04
CA LEU A 67 -14.40 -14.54 -18.48
C LEU A 67 -14.69 -14.38 -16.98
N VAL A 68 -13.65 -14.45 -16.16
CA VAL A 68 -13.71 -14.07 -14.74
C VAL A 68 -14.15 -12.61 -14.64
N SER A 69 -15.08 -12.32 -13.73
CA SER A 69 -15.59 -10.98 -13.47
C SER A 69 -14.90 -10.35 -12.25
N GLY A 70 -14.91 -9.01 -12.16
CA GLY A 70 -14.42 -8.33 -10.96
C GLY A 70 -15.16 -8.74 -9.68
N VAL A 71 -16.45 -9.07 -9.81
CA VAL A 71 -17.28 -9.60 -8.71
C VAL A 71 -16.76 -10.94 -8.20
N ASP A 72 -16.25 -11.81 -9.08
CA ASP A 72 -15.72 -13.11 -8.65
C ASP A 72 -14.53 -12.90 -7.68
N ILE A 73 -13.67 -11.93 -8.00
CA ILE A 73 -12.49 -11.56 -7.20
C ILE A 73 -12.89 -10.83 -5.92
N ASP A 74 -13.83 -9.89 -6.00
CA ASP A 74 -14.34 -9.14 -4.85
C ASP A 74 -14.92 -10.08 -3.78
N ILE A 75 -15.76 -11.02 -4.21
CA ILE A 75 -16.35 -12.03 -3.33
C ILE A 75 -15.25 -12.84 -2.62
N PHE A 76 -14.22 -13.27 -3.35
CA PHE A 76 -13.12 -14.03 -2.75
C PHE A 76 -12.36 -13.19 -1.71
N ALA A 77 -11.96 -11.96 -2.07
CA ALA A 77 -11.20 -11.07 -1.21
C ALA A 77 -11.94 -10.74 0.11
N ASN A 78 -13.25 -10.52 0.05
CA ASN A 78 -14.07 -10.21 1.23
C ASN A 78 -14.28 -11.42 2.17
N ASN A 79 -14.05 -12.65 1.71
CA ASN A 79 -14.32 -13.87 2.49
C ASN A 79 -13.09 -14.53 3.10
N ILE A 80 -11.92 -13.89 3.05
CA ILE A 80 -10.69 -14.44 3.61
C ILE A 80 -10.76 -14.45 5.15
N GLN A 81 -10.79 -15.65 5.72
CA GLN A 81 -10.76 -15.87 7.17
C GLN A 81 -9.46 -16.47 7.68
N ASP A 82 -8.66 -17.06 6.78
CA ASP A 82 -7.41 -17.75 7.10
C ASP A 82 -6.26 -17.20 6.26
N GLU A 83 -5.08 -17.13 6.88
CA GLU A 83 -3.84 -16.66 6.26
C GLU A 83 -3.44 -17.49 5.02
N SER A 84 -3.72 -18.79 5.02
CA SER A 84 -3.38 -19.70 3.91
C SER A 84 -4.07 -19.34 2.59
N LYS A 85 -5.09 -18.49 2.62
CA LYS A 85 -5.84 -18.04 1.44
C LYS A 85 -5.27 -16.77 0.81
N LEU A 86 -4.28 -16.14 1.43
CA LEU A 86 -3.64 -14.94 0.89
C LEU A 86 -2.86 -15.23 -0.39
N ASP A 87 -2.16 -16.36 -0.46
CA ASP A 87 -1.45 -16.77 -1.69
C ASP A 87 -2.42 -17.06 -2.84
N GLU A 88 -3.56 -17.70 -2.53
CA GLU A 88 -4.65 -17.92 -3.48
C GLU A 88 -5.22 -16.58 -3.98
N LEU A 89 -5.45 -15.62 -3.08
CA LEU A 89 -5.92 -14.28 -3.44
C LEU A 89 -4.93 -13.56 -4.35
N GLU A 90 -3.65 -13.56 -3.97
CA GLU A 90 -2.59 -12.93 -4.74
C GLU A 90 -2.52 -13.50 -6.16
N HIS A 91 -2.56 -14.83 -6.29
CA HIS A 91 -2.60 -15.50 -7.58
C HIS A 91 -3.81 -15.09 -8.43
N LEU A 92 -4.99 -15.01 -7.82
CA LEU A 92 -6.20 -14.55 -8.52
C LEU A 92 -6.07 -13.09 -9.00
N LEU A 93 -5.53 -12.19 -8.18
CA LEU A 93 -5.31 -10.79 -8.53
C LEU A 93 -4.35 -10.65 -9.72
N TYR A 94 -3.19 -11.32 -9.64
CA TYR A 94 -2.18 -11.32 -10.71
C TYR A 94 -2.76 -11.80 -12.04
N ARG A 95 -3.52 -12.90 -12.01
CA ARG A 95 -4.17 -13.43 -13.22
C ARG A 95 -5.28 -12.50 -13.72
N PHE A 96 -6.09 -11.96 -12.83
CA PHE A 96 -7.22 -11.08 -13.19
C PHE A 96 -6.76 -9.81 -13.88
N ARG A 97 -5.67 -9.21 -13.40
CA ARG A 97 -5.10 -7.99 -13.99
C ARG A 97 -4.71 -8.16 -15.46
N ARG A 98 -4.31 -9.37 -15.85
CA ARG A 98 -3.92 -9.75 -17.23
C ARG A 98 -5.11 -10.11 -18.12
N THR A 99 -6.35 -9.96 -17.63
CA THR A 99 -7.57 -10.17 -18.41
C THR A 99 -8.11 -8.88 -18.99
N LYS A 100 -8.97 -8.99 -20.01
CA LYS A 100 -9.67 -7.84 -20.60
C LYS A 100 -10.66 -7.16 -19.65
N ARG A 101 -11.06 -7.84 -18.57
CA ARG A 101 -12.03 -7.36 -17.58
C ARG A 101 -11.35 -6.76 -16.36
N SER A 102 -10.03 -6.54 -16.40
CA SER A 102 -9.25 -6.01 -15.26
C SER A 102 -9.75 -4.65 -14.76
N THR A 103 -10.40 -3.86 -15.61
CA THR A 103 -11.04 -2.58 -15.26
C THR A 103 -12.30 -2.73 -14.41
N GLU A 104 -12.83 -3.95 -14.27
CA GLU A 104 -14.01 -4.23 -13.43
C GLU A 104 -13.64 -4.49 -11.97
N ILE A 105 -12.36 -4.37 -11.60
CA ILE A 105 -11.97 -4.45 -10.19
C ILE A 105 -12.72 -3.38 -9.40
N MET A 106 -13.26 -3.77 -8.25
CA MET A 106 -14.13 -2.91 -7.46
C MET A 106 -13.33 -2.22 -6.37
N ASP A 107 -13.76 -1.02 -5.96
CA ASP A 107 -13.12 -0.30 -4.84
C ASP A 107 -13.15 -1.13 -3.55
N SER A 108 -14.22 -1.90 -3.33
CA SER A 108 -14.33 -2.83 -2.22
C SER A 108 -13.27 -3.93 -2.25
N THR A 109 -12.79 -4.32 -3.44
CA THR A 109 -11.76 -5.34 -3.59
C THR A 109 -10.42 -4.80 -3.09
N ASN A 110 -10.04 -3.59 -3.51
CA ASN A 110 -8.82 -2.91 -3.04
C ASN A 110 -8.80 -2.84 -1.52
N TYR A 111 -9.91 -2.39 -0.92
CA TYR A 111 -10.05 -2.28 0.52
C TYR A 111 -10.02 -3.65 1.24
N ALA A 112 -10.72 -4.65 0.71
CA ALA A 112 -10.75 -5.99 1.28
C ALA A 112 -9.38 -6.66 1.29
N VAL A 113 -8.63 -6.52 0.19
CA VAL A 113 -7.25 -7.04 0.07
C VAL A 113 -6.37 -6.44 1.15
N ILE A 114 -6.35 -5.10 1.26
CA ILE A 114 -5.53 -4.40 2.26
C ILE A 114 -5.89 -4.88 3.68
N ARG A 115 -7.18 -4.96 4.00
CA ARG A 115 -7.63 -5.46 5.31
C ARG A 115 -7.23 -6.91 5.57
N ALA A 116 -7.36 -7.78 4.59
CA ALA A 116 -7.00 -9.18 4.73
C ALA A 116 -5.52 -9.33 5.10
N PHE A 117 -4.62 -8.69 4.33
CA PHE A 117 -3.18 -8.76 4.61
C PHE A 117 -2.80 -8.10 5.94
N LEU A 118 -3.40 -6.94 6.29
CA LEU A 118 -3.17 -6.29 7.58
C LEU A 118 -3.65 -7.14 8.76
N LYS A 119 -4.80 -7.83 8.64
CA LYS A 119 -5.36 -8.72 9.67
C LYS A 119 -4.39 -9.86 10.03
N PHE A 120 -3.74 -10.45 9.04
CA PHE A 120 -2.77 -11.53 9.25
C PHE A 120 -1.32 -11.05 9.36
N LYS A 121 -1.09 -9.73 9.46
CA LYS A 121 0.24 -9.11 9.55
C LYS A 121 1.21 -9.50 8.43
N GLN A 122 0.68 -9.82 7.24
CA GLN A 122 1.46 -10.17 6.06
C GLN A 122 1.94 -8.91 5.32
N TYR A 123 2.77 -8.13 6.01
CA TYR A 123 3.20 -6.80 5.58
C TYR A 123 4.13 -6.83 4.36
N GLU A 124 5.06 -7.77 4.31
CA GLU A 124 6.01 -7.92 3.20
C GLU A 124 5.27 -8.22 1.88
N SER A 125 4.40 -9.23 1.88
CA SER A 125 3.57 -9.59 0.73
C SER A 125 2.67 -8.43 0.29
N LEU A 126 2.05 -7.72 1.24
CA LEU A 126 1.23 -6.56 0.94
C LEU A 126 2.05 -5.44 0.28
N MET A 127 3.22 -5.12 0.81
CA MET A 127 4.09 -4.10 0.23
C MET A 127 4.58 -4.49 -1.16
N ARG A 128 4.86 -5.78 -1.41
CA ARG A 128 5.19 -6.28 -2.75
C ARG A 128 4.05 -6.06 -3.73
N ILE A 129 2.81 -6.41 -3.34
CA ILE A 129 1.61 -6.19 -4.16
C ILE A 129 1.39 -4.69 -4.46
N LEU A 130 1.57 -3.82 -3.46
CA LEU A 130 1.38 -2.38 -3.60
C LEU A 130 2.47 -1.70 -4.43
N LYS A 131 3.73 -2.16 -4.32
CA LYS A 131 4.83 -1.71 -5.17
C LYS A 131 4.62 -2.17 -6.62
N ASP A 132 4.19 -3.42 -6.83
CA ASP A 132 3.87 -3.98 -8.15
C ASP A 132 2.40 -3.82 -8.56
N ARG A 133 1.84 -2.63 -8.32
CA ARG A 133 0.43 -2.31 -8.60
C ARG A 133 0.01 -2.52 -10.07
N GLU A 134 0.96 -2.51 -11.00
CA GLU A 134 0.70 -2.71 -12.42
C GLU A 134 0.28 -4.15 -12.74
N ASN A 135 0.91 -5.13 -12.10
CA ASN A 135 0.64 -6.55 -12.29
C ASN A 135 -0.46 -7.09 -11.39
N TYR A 136 -0.73 -6.50 -10.23
CA TYR A 136 -1.81 -6.93 -9.33
C TYR A 136 -3.09 -6.12 -9.48
N GLY A 137 -3.01 -4.87 -9.94
CA GLY A 137 -4.16 -4.00 -10.13
C GLY A 137 -4.77 -3.45 -8.84
N ILE A 138 -4.03 -3.47 -7.72
CA ILE A 138 -4.50 -2.93 -6.44
C ILE A 138 -4.11 -1.45 -6.34
N PHE A 139 -5.12 -0.59 -6.29
CA PHE A 139 -4.97 0.85 -6.13
C PHE A 139 -5.74 1.28 -4.88
N PRO A 140 -5.06 1.43 -3.73
CA PRO A 140 -5.70 1.91 -2.51
C PRO A 140 -6.28 3.31 -2.70
N ASP A 141 -7.39 3.60 -2.01
CA ASP A 141 -7.89 4.96 -1.84
C ASP A 141 -7.17 5.68 -0.69
N LEU A 142 -7.38 6.99 -0.57
CA LEU A 142 -6.76 7.81 0.48
C LEU A 142 -7.07 7.30 1.89
N PHE A 143 -8.25 6.72 2.09
CA PHE A 143 -8.64 6.13 3.36
C PHE A 143 -7.83 4.87 3.68
N SER A 144 -7.66 3.97 2.71
CA SER A 144 -6.83 2.78 2.83
C SER A 144 -5.35 3.12 3.06
N TYR A 145 -4.82 4.13 2.37
CA TYR A 145 -3.46 4.62 2.63
C TYR A 145 -3.30 5.12 4.07
N ASN A 146 -4.30 5.83 4.59
CA ASN A 146 -4.26 6.30 5.98
C ASN A 146 -4.23 5.14 6.98
N ILE A 147 -4.98 4.06 6.72
CA ILE A 147 -4.96 2.85 7.53
C ILE A 147 -3.58 2.17 7.46
N LEU A 148 -3.04 1.98 6.26
CA LEU A 148 -1.73 1.37 6.03
C LEU A 148 -0.63 2.13 6.80
N ILE A 149 -0.51 3.45 6.57
CA ILE A 149 0.49 4.29 7.21
C ILE A 149 0.32 4.25 8.74
N SER A 150 -0.91 4.38 9.25
CA SER A 150 -1.16 4.33 10.69
C SER A 150 -0.79 2.99 11.30
N THR A 151 -1.04 1.88 10.59
CA THR A 151 -0.70 0.53 11.05
C THR A 151 0.80 0.31 11.08
N PHE A 152 1.51 0.67 10.00
CA PHE A 152 2.97 0.54 9.95
C PHE A 152 3.67 1.41 11.00
N LEU A 153 3.20 2.63 11.24
CA LEU A 153 3.73 3.48 12.30
C LEU A 153 3.48 2.90 13.71
N LYS A 154 2.32 2.26 13.94
CA LYS A 154 2.03 1.55 15.21
C LYS A 154 2.98 0.36 15.42
N GLU A 155 3.27 -0.39 14.36
CA GLU A 155 4.17 -1.56 14.38
C GLU A 155 5.66 -1.17 14.27
N LYS A 156 5.98 0.14 14.21
CA LYS A 156 7.33 0.71 14.06
C LYS A 156 8.05 0.30 12.76
N LEU A 157 7.27 -0.03 11.74
CA LEU A 157 7.69 -0.32 10.38
C LEU A 157 7.79 1.01 9.60
N TYR A 158 8.83 1.79 9.91
CA TYR A 158 8.93 3.17 9.43
C TYR A 158 9.22 3.26 7.93
N GLU A 159 9.97 2.30 7.37
CA GLU A 159 10.30 2.25 5.95
C GLU A 159 9.05 1.97 5.11
N GLU A 160 8.23 1.02 5.53
CA GLU A 160 6.97 0.66 4.88
C GLU A 160 5.96 1.81 4.99
N ALA A 161 5.93 2.52 6.12
CA ALA A 161 5.10 3.70 6.29
C ALA A 161 5.50 4.85 5.33
N ALA A 162 6.81 5.08 5.14
CA ALA A 162 7.31 6.07 4.18
C ALA A 162 7.07 5.62 2.73
N SER A 163 7.36 4.36 2.41
CA SER A 163 7.10 3.76 1.10
C SER A 163 5.62 3.88 0.72
N THR A 164 4.71 3.61 1.66
CA THR A 164 3.27 3.77 1.46
C THR A 164 2.88 5.22 1.18
N ALA A 165 3.49 6.18 1.87
CA ALA A 165 3.25 7.59 1.61
C ALA A 165 3.76 8.03 0.22
N ILE A 166 4.91 7.50 -0.22
CA ILE A 166 5.41 7.72 -1.58
C ILE A 166 4.42 7.16 -2.61
N LEU A 167 3.90 5.94 -2.40
CA LEU A 167 2.88 5.35 -3.28
C LEU A 167 1.61 6.20 -3.36
N MET A 168 1.15 6.75 -2.24
CA MET A 168 0.03 7.69 -2.19
C MET A 168 0.33 8.97 -2.97
N MET A 169 1.54 9.54 -2.84
CA MET A 169 1.95 10.75 -3.57
C MET A 169 2.05 10.51 -5.08
N LEU A 170 2.48 9.31 -5.51
CA LEU A 170 2.54 8.92 -6.92
C LEU A 170 1.16 8.88 -7.62
N GLN A 171 0.07 8.76 -6.86
CA GLN A 171 -1.29 8.86 -7.42
C GLN A 171 -1.74 10.31 -7.65
N GLU A 172 -0.98 11.30 -7.18
CA GLU A 172 -1.21 12.74 -7.36
C GLU A 172 -2.59 13.24 -6.84
N ASP A 173 -3.23 12.51 -5.93
CA ASP A 173 -4.44 12.95 -5.23
C ASP A 173 -4.11 13.60 -3.88
N PHE A 174 -4.22 14.92 -3.82
CA PHE A 174 -3.97 15.73 -2.62
C PHE A 174 -5.25 16.37 -2.06
N SER A 175 -6.41 15.82 -2.41
CA SER A 175 -7.72 16.35 -1.98
C SER A 175 -7.90 16.30 -0.46
N ASN A 176 -7.41 15.24 0.19
CA ASN A 176 -7.54 15.05 1.64
C ASN A 176 -6.31 15.59 2.40
N LYS A 177 -6.49 16.71 3.08
CA LYS A 177 -5.45 17.34 3.91
C LYS A 177 -4.90 16.41 5.01
N ILE A 178 -5.73 15.56 5.59
CA ILE A 178 -5.31 14.62 6.64
C ILE A 178 -4.34 13.61 6.05
N SER A 179 -4.66 13.06 4.87
CA SER A 179 -3.79 12.14 4.15
C SER A 179 -2.46 12.78 3.79
N CYS A 180 -2.46 14.01 3.26
CA CYS A 180 -1.22 14.73 2.94
C CYS A 180 -0.32 14.92 4.18
N VAL A 181 -0.92 15.38 5.30
CA VAL A 181 -0.18 15.58 6.56
C VAL A 181 0.36 14.25 7.08
N LEU A 182 -0.43 13.18 7.02
CA LEU A 182 -0.02 11.85 7.46
C LEU A 182 1.13 11.30 6.61
N GLY A 183 1.10 11.51 5.29
CA GLY A 183 2.18 11.13 4.40
C GLY A 183 3.49 11.88 4.66
N VAL A 184 3.43 13.21 4.86
CA VAL A 184 4.63 13.98 5.23
C VAL A 184 5.15 13.55 6.61
N TYR A 185 4.25 13.30 7.55
CA TYR A 185 4.60 12.84 8.89
C TYR A 185 5.31 11.48 8.87
N SER A 186 4.84 10.51 8.07
CA SER A 186 5.49 9.20 7.98
C SER A 186 6.90 9.31 7.41
N CYS A 187 7.10 10.12 6.36
CA CYS A 187 8.44 10.40 5.83
C CYS A 187 9.35 11.05 6.89
N GLN A 188 8.83 12.01 7.67
CA GLN A 188 9.60 12.63 8.75
C GLN A 188 9.98 11.62 9.83
N VAL A 189 9.06 10.73 10.23
CA VAL A 189 9.34 9.69 11.21
C VAL A 189 10.39 8.72 10.70
N PHE A 190 10.31 8.31 9.43
CA PHE A 190 11.33 7.48 8.80
C PHE A 190 12.71 8.15 8.84
N LEU A 191 12.83 9.41 8.41
CA LEU A 191 14.11 10.13 8.45
C LEU A 191 14.70 10.27 9.85
N ASN A 192 13.87 10.36 10.88
CA ASN A 192 14.34 10.42 12.27
C ASN A 192 14.84 9.06 12.80
N ASN A 193 14.51 7.95 12.14
CA ASN A 193 14.79 6.59 12.61
C ASN A 193 15.63 5.74 11.63
N CYS A 194 15.87 6.21 10.41
CA CYS A 194 16.70 5.52 9.40
C CYS A 194 18.19 5.82 9.64
N SER A 195 19.07 4.87 9.30
CA SER A 195 20.51 5.13 9.32
C SER A 195 20.95 5.90 8.06
N MET A 196 21.89 6.83 8.19
CA MET A 196 22.35 7.62 7.03
C MET A 196 23.03 6.77 5.96
N ASP A 197 23.58 5.60 6.33
CA ASP A 197 24.26 4.69 5.43
C ASP A 197 23.25 3.92 4.53
N GLU A 198 22.05 3.60 5.04
CA GLU A 198 20.96 2.96 4.28
C GLU A 198 20.47 3.84 3.12
N LEU A 199 20.42 5.16 3.31
CA LEU A 199 19.95 6.09 2.29
C LEU A 199 20.90 6.18 1.08
N SER A 200 22.21 6.09 1.31
CA SER A 200 23.21 6.14 0.23
C SER A 200 23.20 4.86 -0.62
N VAL A 201 23.08 3.68 0.01
CA VAL A 201 23.10 2.40 -0.69
C VAL A 201 21.86 2.23 -1.56
N ASN A 202 20.67 2.54 -1.01
CA ASN A 202 19.43 2.47 -1.77
C ASN A 202 19.41 3.46 -2.94
N ALA A 203 20.02 4.64 -2.82
CA ALA A 203 20.09 5.60 -3.93
C ALA A 203 20.93 5.06 -5.09
N GLU A 204 22.03 4.37 -4.80
CA GLU A 204 22.91 3.77 -5.80
C GLU A 204 22.27 2.55 -6.49
N GLU A 205 21.65 1.63 -5.74
CA GLU A 205 20.96 0.46 -6.31
C GLU A 205 19.77 0.87 -7.20
N ASN A 206 18.94 1.82 -6.75
CA ASN A 206 17.80 2.29 -7.54
C ASN A 206 18.25 2.97 -8.86
N LEU A 207 19.37 3.68 -8.84
CA LEU A 207 19.95 4.27 -10.05
C LEU A 207 20.41 3.19 -11.04
N GLU A 208 21.03 2.11 -10.56
CA GLU A 208 21.45 1.00 -11.41
C GLU A 208 20.26 0.24 -12.01
N ASP A 209 19.22 0.00 -11.22
CA ASP A 209 18.00 -0.66 -11.67
C ASP A 209 17.26 0.19 -12.73
N ASP A 210 17.08 1.49 -12.49
CA ASP A 210 16.45 2.43 -13.42
C ASP A 210 17.21 2.52 -14.76
N LEU A 211 18.55 2.52 -14.70
CA LEU A 211 19.41 2.49 -15.88
C LEU A 211 19.25 1.17 -16.65
N SER A 212 19.20 0.04 -15.94
CA SER A 212 19.01 -1.29 -16.55
C SER A 212 17.64 -1.43 -17.23
N GLU A 213 16.59 -0.90 -16.61
CA GLU A 213 15.21 -0.87 -17.10
C GLU A 213 15.12 0.01 -18.36
N ALA A 214 15.74 1.20 -18.32
CA ALA A 214 15.80 2.11 -19.46
C ALA A 214 16.55 1.51 -20.66
N GLU A 215 17.65 0.79 -20.42
CA GLU A 215 18.43 0.11 -21.45
C GLU A 215 17.66 -1.04 -22.11
N LYS A 216 16.97 -1.89 -21.31
CA LYS A 216 16.08 -2.94 -21.84
C LYS A 216 14.98 -2.35 -22.71
N ASN A 217 14.36 -1.26 -22.27
CA ASN A 217 13.31 -0.57 -23.02
C ASN A 217 13.81 0.07 -24.33
N LEU A 218 15.05 0.56 -24.35
CA LEU A 218 15.70 1.04 -25.58
C LEU A 218 16.07 -0.10 -26.54
N GLY A 219 16.51 -1.24 -26.03
CA GLY A 219 16.80 -2.45 -26.82
C GLY A 219 15.56 -3.03 -27.51
N VAL A 220 14.44 -3.09 -26.80
CA VAL A 220 13.14 -3.54 -27.35
C VAL A 220 12.62 -2.58 -28.42
N LYS A 221 12.82 -1.27 -28.26
CA LYS A 221 12.47 -0.29 -29.30
C LYS A 221 13.35 -0.43 -30.55
N LYS A 222 14.66 -0.67 -30.40
CA LYS A 222 15.56 -0.89 -31.55
C LYS A 222 15.21 -2.16 -32.35
N SER A 223 14.85 -3.26 -31.68
CA SER A 223 14.43 -4.49 -32.37
C SER A 223 13.08 -4.35 -33.07
N ALA A 224 12.12 -3.63 -32.47
CA ALA A 224 10.82 -3.33 -33.09
C ALA A 224 10.94 -2.40 -34.31
N ILE A 225 11.90 -1.47 -34.33
CA ILE A 225 12.18 -0.59 -35.47
C ILE A 225 12.87 -1.36 -36.61
N SER A 226 13.78 -2.28 -36.29
CA SER A 226 14.46 -3.13 -37.28
C SER A 226 13.50 -4.12 -37.97
N GLN A 227 12.45 -4.59 -37.28
CA GLN A 227 11.45 -5.48 -37.87
C GLN A 227 10.43 -4.73 -38.75
N LYS A 228 10.20 -3.43 -38.51
CA LYS A 228 9.32 -2.58 -39.35
C LYS A 228 9.99 -2.02 -40.60
N SER A 229 11.31 -2.09 -40.71
CA SER A 229 12.08 -1.60 -41.86
C SER A 229 12.46 -2.71 -42.87
N LEU A 230 11.95 -3.93 -42.66
CA LEU A 230 12.13 -5.10 -43.53
C LEU A 230 10.83 -5.57 -44.22
N VAL A 231 9.79 -4.73 -44.25
CA VAL A 231 8.55 -4.94 -45.03
C VAL A 231 8.34 -3.80 -46.00
#